data_AF-A0A3D5P6S2-F1
#
_entry.id   AF-A0A3D5P6S2-F1
#
_cell.length_a   1.000
_cell.length_b   1.000
_cell.length_c   1.000
_cell.angle_alpha   90.00
_cell.angle_beta   90.00
_cell.angle_gamma   90.00
#
_symmetry.space_group_name_H-M   'P 1'
#
loop_
_entity.id
_entity.type
_entity.pdbx_description
1 polymer ?
#
loop_
_entity_poly.entity_id
_entity_poly.type
_entity_poly.pdbx_seq_one_letter_code
_entity_poly.pdbx_strand_id
1 'polypeptide(L)'
;MIKPNTDNRFVGIQASPISFVDEGVDNVLETLQNRVGVNVLMLGTVSWLGLKSGRSISHDLDGWPDHGVPEPYQMRGGAYFDPDPRYYNDTFMSDYRSQDPEFAGKDILKMVVPDAHERGMKVYIELMEPFFKYAGHGSAGNVEIPTLAQAMEVDLLGRIGGSPSTSNPGYRKWIHSMIEDQVRNHDIDGVMWCNERNSPLDTLIQGDAPGDFSEAARHEANERGINVEACRQALLRVYDVMQEAKAGKQFADGALIEFVRVLLDNPEALIWEKFWLERNKDLDRELYGLVKWCKPELPFGLNVWNRNHFNLIRRAQWPWAEQTRYADFVKPITYQHQAGEVWDRELGFFRTTLLRDFEPNEATRGLFRILGINEAPYEQLVATGMDPDTYVYGQCEDALKGVDGGAKVYMGIGVDAPRTLPETATCSKDIVYRSVMATYKAGGHGIVLSPNYASMHLKHLDGVAEALEELGLR
;
A
#
# COMPACT_ATOMS: atom_id res chain seq x y z
N MET A 1 -2.15 29.94 12.12
CA MET A 1 -2.01 29.03 10.97
C MET A 1 -1.15 29.71 9.92
N ILE A 2 -0.06 29.07 9.51
CA ILE A 2 0.74 29.52 8.36
C ILE A 2 -0.08 29.18 7.12
N LYS A 3 -0.37 30.17 6.25
CA LYS A 3 -1.06 29.90 4.99
C LYS A 3 -0.18 29.00 4.11
N PRO A 4 -0.72 27.94 3.49
CA PRO A 4 0.04 27.11 2.55
C PRO A 4 0.57 27.97 1.40
N ASN A 5 1.81 27.72 0.94
CA ASN A 5 2.41 28.42 -0.18
C ASN A 5 2.07 27.70 -1.50
N THR A 6 1.49 28.42 -2.47
CA THR A 6 1.15 27.93 -3.81
C THR A 6 2.34 27.34 -4.56
N ASP A 7 3.53 27.92 -4.39
CA ASP A 7 4.74 27.50 -5.12
C ASP A 7 5.24 26.12 -4.70
N ASN A 8 4.82 25.66 -3.51
CA ASN A 8 5.22 24.38 -2.93
C ASN A 8 4.05 23.40 -2.78
N ARG A 9 2.92 23.65 -3.46
CA ARG A 9 1.74 22.77 -3.35
C ARG A 9 2.04 21.38 -3.91
N PHE A 10 1.56 20.36 -3.23
CA PHE A 10 1.65 18.97 -3.67
C PHE A 10 0.25 18.35 -3.68
N VAL A 11 -0.34 18.27 -4.88
CA VAL A 11 -1.64 17.66 -5.14
C VAL A 11 -1.42 16.52 -6.12
N GLY A 12 -1.16 15.34 -5.56
CA GLY A 12 -0.91 14.12 -6.29
C GLY A 12 -2.18 13.35 -6.62
N ILE A 13 -2.14 12.53 -7.67
CA ILE A 13 -3.15 11.51 -7.94
C ILE A 13 -2.51 10.22 -8.44
N GLN A 14 -2.95 9.09 -7.89
CA GLN A 14 -2.62 7.77 -8.41
C GLN A 14 -3.45 7.51 -9.67
N ALA A 15 -2.80 7.25 -10.79
CA ALA A 15 -3.46 7.06 -12.07
C ALA A 15 -2.99 5.78 -12.74
N SER A 16 -3.96 4.94 -13.10
CA SER A 16 -3.72 3.74 -13.89
C SER A 16 -3.30 4.09 -15.32
N PRO A 17 -2.38 3.33 -15.93
CA PRO A 17 -2.02 3.49 -17.33
C PRO A 17 -3.23 3.34 -18.27
N ILE A 18 -4.29 2.62 -17.87
CA ILE A 18 -5.47 2.42 -18.75
C ILE A 18 -6.25 3.72 -18.98
N SER A 19 -6.27 4.65 -18.02
CA SER A 19 -6.99 5.92 -18.16
C SER A 19 -6.47 6.72 -19.35
N PHE A 20 -5.16 6.75 -19.56
CA PHE A 20 -4.54 7.47 -20.69
C PHE A 20 -4.78 6.76 -22.03
N VAL A 21 -5.02 5.45 -22.01
CA VAL A 21 -5.38 4.68 -23.20
C VAL A 21 -6.84 4.86 -23.57
N ASP A 22 -7.73 4.79 -22.58
CA ASP A 22 -9.18 4.89 -22.75
C ASP A 22 -9.62 6.32 -23.10
N GLU A 23 -9.01 7.33 -22.47
CA GLU A 23 -9.48 8.72 -22.51
C GLU A 23 -8.57 9.63 -23.32
N GLY A 24 -7.33 9.20 -23.59
CA GLY A 24 -6.29 10.00 -24.22
C GLY A 24 -5.55 10.90 -23.22
N VAL A 25 -4.24 11.10 -23.47
CA VAL A 25 -3.34 11.84 -22.56
C VAL A 25 -3.83 13.26 -22.32
N ASP A 26 -4.06 14.03 -23.39
CA ASP A 26 -4.49 15.43 -23.29
C ASP A 26 -5.75 15.61 -22.44
N ASN A 27 -6.76 14.76 -22.62
CA ASN A 27 -8.04 14.87 -21.91
C ASN A 27 -7.90 14.56 -20.41
N VAL A 28 -7.11 13.53 -20.07
CA VAL A 28 -6.82 13.19 -18.67
C VAL A 28 -6.06 14.33 -18.00
N LEU A 29 -5.00 14.84 -18.64
CA LEU A 29 -4.19 15.93 -18.09
C LEU A 29 -5.02 17.22 -17.92
N GLU A 30 -5.82 17.59 -18.93
CA GLU A 30 -6.72 18.74 -18.89
C GLU A 30 -7.72 18.62 -17.72
N THR A 31 -8.33 17.45 -17.57
CA THR A 31 -9.29 17.20 -16.48
C THR A 31 -8.62 17.31 -15.11
N LEU A 32 -7.51 16.60 -14.92
CA LEU A 32 -6.82 16.56 -13.63
C LEU A 32 -6.25 17.93 -13.24
N GLN A 33 -5.65 18.64 -14.19
CA GLN A 33 -5.08 19.96 -13.93
C GLN A 33 -6.17 21.00 -13.72
N ASN A 34 -7.07 21.18 -14.69
CA ASN A 34 -7.95 22.35 -14.73
C ASN A 34 -9.24 22.14 -13.94
N ARG A 35 -9.80 20.93 -13.91
CA ARG A 35 -11.01 20.66 -13.10
C ARG A 35 -10.67 20.43 -11.63
N VAL A 36 -9.63 19.62 -11.36
CA VAL A 36 -9.33 19.14 -9.99
C VAL A 36 -8.23 19.96 -9.30
N GLY A 37 -7.24 20.46 -10.04
CA GLY A 37 -6.10 21.19 -9.48
C GLY A 37 -4.89 20.30 -9.17
N VAL A 38 -4.82 19.10 -9.75
CA VAL A 38 -3.67 18.17 -9.62
C VAL A 38 -2.44 18.78 -10.29
N ASN A 39 -1.27 18.60 -9.66
CA ASN A 39 0.02 18.99 -10.24
C ASN A 39 1.07 17.88 -10.20
N VAL A 40 0.75 16.71 -9.63
CA VAL A 40 1.64 15.53 -9.63
C VAL A 40 0.84 14.29 -10.03
N LEU A 41 1.30 13.59 -11.07
CA LEU A 41 0.77 12.27 -11.46
C LEU A 41 1.61 11.18 -10.82
N MET A 42 0.98 10.15 -10.27
CA MET A 42 1.64 8.94 -9.76
C MET A 42 1.18 7.77 -10.62
N LEU A 43 2.02 7.35 -11.57
CA LEU A 43 1.67 6.42 -12.63
C LEU A 43 2.02 4.99 -12.25
N GLY A 44 1.04 4.09 -12.26
CA GLY A 44 1.29 2.66 -12.09
C GLY A 44 2.02 2.06 -13.30
N THR A 45 3.34 1.89 -13.22
CA THR A 45 4.15 1.46 -14.37
C THR A 45 4.33 -0.06 -14.48
N VAL A 46 4.21 -0.79 -13.38
CA VAL A 46 4.25 -2.26 -13.34
C VAL A 46 3.25 -2.79 -12.32
N SER A 47 2.35 -3.68 -12.75
CA SER A 47 1.37 -4.30 -11.86
C SER A 47 0.62 -5.46 -12.51
N TRP A 48 0.13 -6.38 -11.67
CA TRP A 48 -0.88 -7.39 -11.99
C TRP A 48 -2.14 -7.24 -11.12
N LEU A 49 -2.28 -6.11 -10.43
CA LEU A 49 -3.44 -5.74 -9.62
C LEU A 49 -4.37 -4.79 -10.38
N GLY A 50 -5.62 -5.21 -10.61
CA GLY A 50 -6.63 -4.43 -11.32
C GLY A 50 -6.89 -3.07 -10.68
N LEU A 51 -6.78 -2.96 -9.34
CA LEU A 51 -6.91 -1.68 -8.66
C LEU A 51 -5.83 -0.67 -9.09
N LYS A 52 -4.63 -1.11 -9.48
CA LYS A 52 -3.50 -0.24 -9.85
C LYS A 52 -3.40 0.05 -11.34
N SER A 53 -3.76 -0.92 -12.18
CA SER A 53 -3.54 -0.83 -13.63
C SER A 53 -4.76 -1.13 -14.49
N GLY A 54 -5.89 -1.46 -13.87
CA GLY A 54 -7.16 -1.67 -14.54
C GLY A 54 -8.14 -0.52 -14.33
N ARG A 55 -9.38 -0.80 -14.76
CA ARG A 55 -10.57 0.01 -14.51
C ARG A 55 -11.16 -0.31 -13.14
N SER A 56 -12.21 0.41 -12.73
CA SER A 56 -12.89 0.18 -11.45
C SER A 56 -13.23 -1.31 -11.23
N ILE A 57 -12.82 -1.85 -10.08
CA ILE A 57 -13.06 -3.25 -9.68
C ILE A 57 -14.31 -3.42 -8.81
N SER A 58 -14.94 -2.31 -8.42
CA SER A 58 -16.16 -2.30 -7.59
C SER A 58 -17.37 -1.77 -8.35
N HIS A 59 -17.32 -1.74 -9.70
CA HIS A 59 -18.38 -1.19 -10.55
C HIS A 59 -19.75 -1.85 -10.32
N ASP A 60 -19.79 -3.11 -9.88
CA ASP A 60 -21.03 -3.82 -9.55
C ASP A 60 -21.74 -3.23 -8.32
N LEU A 61 -20.99 -2.62 -7.40
CA LEU A 61 -21.51 -1.96 -6.20
C LEU A 61 -21.61 -0.43 -6.36
N ASP A 62 -20.61 0.17 -7.00
CA ASP A 62 -20.42 1.62 -7.07
C ASP A 62 -20.95 2.25 -8.37
N GLY A 63 -21.22 1.42 -9.38
CA GLY A 63 -21.39 1.88 -10.75
C GLY A 63 -20.06 2.23 -11.41
N TRP A 64 -20.12 2.50 -12.72
CA TRP A 64 -18.98 3.03 -13.46
C TRP A 64 -18.77 4.51 -13.14
N PRO A 65 -17.50 4.98 -13.08
CA PRO A 65 -17.19 6.40 -13.03
C PRO A 65 -17.83 7.18 -14.18
N ASP A 66 -17.95 8.50 -14.00
CA ASP A 66 -18.51 9.44 -14.98
C ASP A 66 -17.52 9.85 -16.09
N HIS A 67 -16.48 9.04 -16.29
CA HIS A 67 -15.44 9.18 -17.31
C HIS A 67 -14.79 7.81 -17.58
N GLY A 68 -13.88 7.73 -18.56
CA GLY A 68 -13.29 6.46 -18.99
C GLY A 68 -14.26 5.53 -19.74
N VAL A 69 -13.77 4.36 -20.11
CA VAL A 69 -14.61 3.33 -20.77
C VAL A 69 -15.34 2.51 -19.69
N PRO A 70 -16.69 2.47 -19.70
CA PRO A 70 -17.50 1.83 -18.65
C PRO A 70 -17.70 0.33 -18.91
N GLU A 71 -16.60 -0.40 -19.09
CA GLU A 71 -16.63 -1.84 -19.38
C GLU A 71 -15.59 -2.60 -18.56
N PRO A 72 -15.87 -3.84 -18.12
CA PRO A 72 -14.89 -4.65 -17.40
C PRO A 72 -13.60 -4.83 -18.20
N TYR A 73 -12.47 -4.79 -17.51
CA TYR A 73 -11.16 -4.98 -18.12
C TYR A 73 -10.50 -6.26 -17.60
N GLN A 74 -10.32 -7.25 -18.48
CA GLN A 74 -9.66 -8.50 -18.15
C GLN A 74 -8.14 -8.35 -18.26
N MET A 75 -7.57 -7.68 -17.27
CA MET A 75 -6.14 -7.38 -17.21
C MET A 75 -5.30 -8.65 -17.06
N ARG A 76 -4.27 -8.81 -17.90
CA ARG A 76 -3.21 -9.83 -17.75
C ARG A 76 -2.05 -9.30 -16.91
N GLY A 77 -1.78 -8.00 -16.94
CA GLY A 77 -0.75 -7.36 -16.13
C GLY A 77 0.65 -7.39 -16.74
N GLY A 78 1.59 -6.69 -16.13
CA GLY A 78 2.98 -6.57 -16.60
C GLY A 78 3.54 -5.16 -16.40
N ALA A 79 4.60 -4.87 -17.15
CA ALA A 79 5.11 -3.51 -17.36
C ALA A 79 4.30 -2.78 -18.45
N TYR A 80 3.89 -1.56 -18.15
CA TYR A 80 3.14 -0.67 -19.04
C TYR A 80 4.03 0.36 -19.76
N PHE A 81 5.35 0.29 -19.52
CA PHE A 81 6.41 0.98 -20.26
C PHE A 81 7.24 -0.06 -21.02
N ASP A 82 8.18 0.35 -21.89
CA ASP A 82 9.07 -0.59 -22.59
C ASP A 82 10.36 -0.83 -21.78
N PRO A 83 10.52 -1.98 -21.07
CA PRO A 83 11.71 -2.24 -20.28
C PRO A 83 12.94 -2.35 -21.16
N ASP A 84 14.03 -1.72 -20.74
CA ASP A 84 15.29 -1.78 -21.47
C ASP A 84 16.04 -3.08 -21.12
N PRO A 85 16.21 -4.01 -22.09
CA PRO A 85 16.79 -5.34 -21.82
C PRO A 85 18.18 -5.29 -21.17
N ARG A 86 18.92 -4.18 -21.32
CA ARG A 86 20.26 -4.01 -20.72
C ARG A 86 20.25 -4.15 -19.20
N TYR A 87 19.15 -3.82 -18.52
CA TYR A 87 19.05 -3.87 -17.06
C TYR A 87 18.61 -5.25 -16.52
N TYR A 88 18.14 -6.16 -17.38
CA TYR A 88 17.50 -7.43 -16.96
C TYR A 88 18.27 -8.69 -17.39
N ASN A 89 19.57 -8.56 -17.72
CA ASN A 89 20.39 -9.70 -18.15
C ASN A 89 20.62 -10.74 -17.03
N ASP A 90 20.62 -10.31 -15.77
CA ASP A 90 20.91 -11.15 -14.59
C ASP A 90 19.68 -11.37 -13.69
N THR A 91 18.48 -11.14 -14.21
CA THR A 91 17.22 -11.35 -13.48
C THR A 91 16.59 -12.67 -13.91
N PHE A 92 15.83 -13.30 -13.02
CA PHE A 92 15.04 -14.50 -13.38
C PHE A 92 13.89 -14.17 -14.36
N MET A 93 13.62 -12.89 -14.57
CA MET A 93 12.59 -12.38 -15.47
C MET A 93 13.09 -11.16 -16.24
N SER A 94 13.25 -11.32 -17.56
CA SER A 94 13.66 -10.27 -18.48
C SER A 94 12.54 -9.81 -19.41
N ASP A 95 11.53 -10.65 -19.65
CA ASP A 95 10.34 -10.30 -20.42
C ASP A 95 9.10 -10.36 -19.52
N TYR A 96 8.60 -9.18 -19.18
CA TYR A 96 7.42 -8.98 -18.35
C TYR A 96 6.60 -7.79 -18.83
N ARG A 97 6.79 -7.40 -20.09
CA ARG A 97 5.96 -6.38 -20.74
C ARG A 97 4.50 -6.84 -20.72
N SER A 98 3.58 -5.94 -20.43
CA SER A 98 2.16 -6.24 -20.55
C SER A 98 1.84 -6.73 -21.95
N GLN A 99 1.14 -7.86 -22.03
CA GLN A 99 0.62 -8.45 -23.26
C GLN A 99 -0.87 -8.12 -23.46
N ASP A 100 -1.38 -7.14 -22.72
CA ASP A 100 -2.74 -6.67 -22.86
C ASP A 100 -2.90 -5.97 -24.22
N PRO A 101 -3.91 -6.33 -25.05
CA PRO A 101 -4.10 -5.76 -26.39
C PRO A 101 -4.15 -4.24 -26.42
N GLU A 102 -4.73 -3.62 -25.39
CA GLU A 102 -4.91 -2.18 -25.23
C GLU A 102 -3.57 -1.43 -25.16
N PHE A 103 -2.51 -2.12 -24.70
CA PHE A 103 -1.17 -1.58 -24.52
C PHE A 103 -0.17 -2.00 -25.62
N ALA A 104 -0.63 -2.69 -26.66
CA ALA A 104 0.23 -3.09 -27.78
C ALA A 104 0.92 -1.87 -28.42
N GLY A 105 2.25 -1.81 -28.32
CA GLY A 105 3.07 -0.71 -28.84
C GLY A 105 2.95 0.62 -28.08
N LYS A 106 2.38 0.62 -26.87
CA LYS A 106 2.16 1.84 -26.07
C LYS A 106 2.97 1.85 -24.79
N ASP A 107 3.96 2.73 -24.73
CA ASP A 107 4.75 2.99 -23.51
C ASP A 107 4.15 4.17 -22.76
N ILE A 108 3.59 3.92 -21.57
CA ILE A 108 2.88 4.93 -20.79
C ILE A 108 3.78 6.11 -20.39
N LEU A 109 5.07 5.86 -20.10
CA LEU A 109 5.98 6.93 -19.69
C LEU A 109 6.29 7.83 -20.88
N LYS A 110 6.51 7.27 -22.07
CA LYS A 110 6.71 8.06 -23.30
C LYS A 110 5.47 8.84 -23.71
N MET A 111 4.29 8.30 -23.44
CA MET A 111 3.02 8.96 -23.74
C MET A 111 2.73 10.13 -22.81
N VAL A 112 2.98 9.99 -21.49
CA VAL A 112 2.49 10.94 -20.49
C VAL A 112 3.51 11.99 -20.08
N VAL A 113 4.80 11.61 -19.95
CA VAL A 113 5.83 12.50 -19.39
C VAL A 113 5.97 13.82 -20.17
N PRO A 114 6.13 13.82 -21.52
CA PRO A 114 6.32 15.07 -22.26
C PRO A 114 5.14 16.04 -22.11
N ASP A 115 3.92 15.54 -22.27
CA ASP A 115 2.70 16.35 -22.25
C ASP A 115 2.37 16.87 -20.84
N ALA A 116 2.71 16.11 -19.79
CA ALA A 116 2.60 16.54 -18.40
C ALA A 116 3.60 17.67 -18.09
N HIS A 117 4.85 17.53 -18.55
CA HIS A 117 5.90 18.54 -18.36
C HIS A 117 5.59 19.85 -19.10
N GLU A 118 5.06 19.79 -20.32
CA GLU A 118 4.63 21.00 -21.05
C GLU A 118 3.55 21.79 -20.29
N ARG A 119 2.74 21.09 -19.49
CA ARG A 119 1.71 21.66 -18.61
C ARG A 119 2.23 22.05 -17.23
N GLY A 120 3.52 21.86 -16.93
CA GLY A 120 4.10 22.12 -15.62
C GLY A 120 3.68 21.14 -14.53
N MET A 121 3.16 19.96 -14.90
CA MET A 121 2.86 18.86 -13.97
C MET A 121 4.09 17.97 -13.80
N LYS A 122 4.22 17.36 -12.62
CA LYS A 122 5.26 16.38 -12.32
C LYS A 122 4.75 14.95 -12.54
N VAL A 123 5.63 14.03 -12.90
CA VAL A 123 5.33 12.61 -13.09
C VAL A 123 6.18 11.74 -12.18
N TYR A 124 5.54 11.03 -11.26
CA TYR A 124 6.15 10.07 -10.36
C TYR A 124 5.78 8.67 -10.86
N ILE A 125 6.72 7.74 -10.81
CA ILE A 125 6.37 6.32 -10.96
C ILE A 125 5.80 5.80 -9.65
N GLU A 126 4.79 4.94 -9.75
CA GLU A 126 4.23 4.19 -8.64
C GLU A 126 4.46 2.70 -8.86
N LEU A 127 5.01 2.04 -7.84
CA LEU A 127 5.17 0.60 -7.79
C LEU A 127 4.70 0.08 -6.43
N MET A 128 4.08 -1.10 -6.44
CA MET A 128 3.56 -1.75 -5.24
C MET A 128 3.98 -3.21 -5.17
N GLU A 129 4.62 -3.57 -4.08
CA GLU A 129 4.94 -4.93 -3.67
C GLU A 129 3.93 -5.37 -2.59
N PRO A 130 3.27 -6.53 -2.73
CA PRO A 130 3.39 -7.49 -3.83
C PRO A 130 2.73 -7.02 -5.13
N PHE A 131 3.36 -7.32 -6.25
CA PHE A 131 2.87 -6.93 -7.59
C PHE A 131 1.65 -7.75 -8.07
N PHE A 132 1.33 -8.85 -7.39
CA PHE A 132 0.31 -9.81 -7.80
C PHE A 132 -0.35 -10.50 -6.60
N LYS A 133 -1.53 -11.10 -6.85
CA LYS A 133 -2.30 -11.92 -5.88
C LYS A 133 -2.52 -11.22 -4.54
N TYR A 134 -2.95 -9.97 -4.61
CA TYR A 134 -3.36 -9.20 -3.44
C TYR A 134 -4.89 -9.19 -3.33
N ALA A 135 -5.41 -9.70 -2.21
CA ALA A 135 -6.84 -9.89 -2.01
C ALA A 135 -7.59 -8.54 -2.08
N GLY A 136 -8.80 -8.55 -2.67
CA GLY A 136 -9.61 -7.35 -2.83
C GLY A 136 -9.09 -6.32 -3.85
N HIS A 137 -8.02 -6.61 -4.60
CA HIS A 137 -7.42 -5.68 -5.57
C HIS A 137 -7.65 -6.08 -7.03
N GLY A 138 -8.55 -7.02 -7.31
CA GLY A 138 -8.86 -7.48 -8.68
C GLY A 138 -7.63 -8.03 -9.40
N SER A 139 -6.91 -8.96 -8.77
CA SER A 139 -5.67 -9.52 -9.34
C SER A 139 -5.94 -10.27 -10.65
N ALA A 140 -5.01 -10.19 -11.60
CA ALA A 140 -5.01 -11.05 -12.77
C ALA A 140 -5.10 -12.53 -12.33
N GLY A 141 -6.02 -13.29 -12.94
CA GLY A 141 -6.32 -14.67 -12.51
C GLY A 141 -5.13 -15.61 -12.61
N ASN A 142 -4.25 -15.40 -13.60
CA ASN A 142 -2.98 -16.10 -13.77
C ASN A 142 -1.86 -15.10 -14.00
N VAL A 143 -0.77 -15.22 -13.23
CA VAL A 143 0.47 -14.47 -13.46
C VAL A 143 1.41 -15.38 -14.25
N GLU A 144 1.49 -15.15 -15.55
CA GLU A 144 2.26 -15.96 -16.51
C GLU A 144 3.73 -15.54 -16.54
N ILE A 145 4.39 -15.60 -15.38
CA ILE A 145 5.83 -15.37 -15.27
C ILE A 145 6.52 -16.74 -15.16
N PRO A 146 7.29 -17.17 -16.18
CA PRO A 146 8.10 -18.38 -16.09
C PRO A 146 9.01 -18.33 -14.87
N THR A 147 9.17 -19.46 -14.18
CA THR A 147 10.05 -19.62 -13.01
C THR A 147 9.70 -18.80 -11.76
N LEU A 148 8.66 -17.95 -11.77
CA LEU A 148 8.27 -17.17 -10.58
C LEU A 148 8.04 -18.05 -9.34
N ALA A 149 7.45 -19.22 -9.52
CA ALA A 149 7.22 -20.20 -8.44
C ALA A 149 8.51 -20.57 -7.67
N GLN A 150 9.69 -20.49 -8.32
CA GLN A 150 10.99 -20.77 -7.72
C GLN A 150 11.50 -19.61 -6.84
N ALA A 151 10.94 -18.42 -7.01
CA ALA A 151 11.24 -17.24 -6.20
C ALA A 151 10.26 -17.06 -5.03
N MET A 152 9.27 -17.94 -4.86
CA MET A 152 8.23 -17.82 -3.85
C MET A 152 8.75 -18.14 -2.44
N GLU A 153 8.08 -17.56 -1.45
CA GLU A 153 8.23 -17.94 -0.05
C GLU A 153 7.87 -19.42 0.13
N VAL A 154 8.47 -20.04 1.15
CA VAL A 154 8.04 -21.33 1.68
C VAL A 154 7.50 -21.09 3.07
N ASP A 155 6.30 -21.56 3.36
CA ASP A 155 5.71 -21.39 4.67
C ASP A 155 6.33 -22.34 5.71
N LEU A 156 5.95 -22.11 6.97
CA LEU A 156 6.36 -22.87 8.15
C LEU A 156 6.19 -24.39 8.02
N LEU A 157 5.24 -24.83 7.19
CA LEU A 157 4.88 -26.23 6.94
C LEU A 157 5.60 -26.81 5.71
N GLY A 158 6.44 -26.03 5.04
CA GLY A 158 7.19 -26.44 3.86
C GLY A 158 6.41 -26.31 2.54
N ARG A 159 5.30 -25.57 2.52
CA ARG A 159 4.47 -25.38 1.32
C ARG A 159 4.90 -24.11 0.60
N ILE A 160 4.84 -24.12 -0.73
CA ILE A 160 5.07 -22.92 -1.54
C ILE A 160 3.96 -21.89 -1.24
N GLY A 161 4.36 -20.69 -0.86
CA GLY A 161 3.49 -19.59 -0.46
C GLY A 161 2.92 -18.77 -1.61
N GLY A 162 2.16 -17.73 -1.26
CA GLY A 162 1.46 -16.83 -2.20
C GLY A 162 2.27 -15.62 -2.66
N SER A 163 3.42 -15.35 -2.05
CA SER A 163 4.26 -14.19 -2.31
C SER A 163 5.71 -14.59 -2.63
N PRO A 164 6.49 -13.79 -3.37
CA PRO A 164 7.93 -13.98 -3.56
C PRO A 164 8.71 -13.87 -2.25
N SER A 165 9.79 -14.60 -2.07
CA SER A 165 10.70 -14.34 -0.95
C SER A 165 11.44 -13.03 -1.18
N THR A 166 11.31 -12.12 -0.22
CA THR A 166 12.14 -10.91 -0.19
C THR A 166 13.59 -11.22 0.15
N SER A 167 13.95 -12.46 0.49
CA SER A 167 15.35 -12.90 0.63
C SER A 167 15.91 -13.46 -0.68
N ASN A 168 15.07 -13.78 -1.67
CA ASN A 168 15.52 -14.32 -2.95
C ASN A 168 16.34 -13.29 -3.74
N PRO A 169 17.63 -13.54 -4.05
CA PRO A 169 18.47 -12.58 -4.75
C PRO A 169 18.00 -12.24 -6.17
N GLY A 170 17.41 -13.20 -6.87
CA GLY A 170 16.85 -12.97 -8.20
C GLY A 170 15.64 -12.03 -8.16
N TYR A 171 14.75 -12.22 -7.18
CA TYR A 171 13.60 -11.33 -6.96
C TYR A 171 14.03 -9.91 -6.59
N ARG A 172 14.97 -9.80 -5.65
CA ARG A 172 15.61 -8.52 -5.27
C ARG A 172 16.18 -7.77 -6.47
N LYS A 173 17.05 -8.45 -7.24
CA LYS A 173 17.70 -7.87 -8.42
C LYS A 173 16.67 -7.42 -9.45
N TRP A 174 15.61 -8.19 -9.66
CA TRP A 174 14.56 -7.80 -10.59
C TRP A 174 13.88 -6.49 -10.19
N ILE A 175 13.59 -6.27 -8.90
CA ILE A 175 13.04 -5.00 -8.41
C ILE A 175 14.06 -3.86 -8.55
N HIS A 176 15.34 -4.11 -8.24
CA HIS A 176 16.40 -3.12 -8.45
C HIS A 176 16.49 -2.70 -9.93
N SER A 177 16.50 -3.67 -10.85
CA SER A 177 16.51 -3.41 -12.30
C SER A 177 15.31 -2.59 -12.75
N MET A 178 14.10 -2.90 -12.25
CA MET A 178 12.88 -2.14 -12.56
C MET A 178 12.99 -0.67 -12.16
N ILE A 179 13.53 -0.40 -10.97
CA ILE A 179 13.73 0.98 -10.49
C ILE A 179 14.82 1.68 -11.28
N GLU A 180 15.99 1.03 -11.45
CA GLU A 180 17.13 1.65 -12.13
C GLU A 180 16.81 2.00 -13.58
N ASP A 181 16.17 1.09 -14.32
CA ASP A 181 15.74 1.30 -15.70
C ASP A 181 14.86 2.56 -15.80
N GLN A 182 13.77 2.61 -15.03
CA GLN A 182 12.83 3.73 -15.07
C GLN A 182 13.48 5.05 -14.66
N VAL A 183 14.29 5.04 -13.58
CA VAL A 183 14.95 6.24 -13.06
C VAL A 183 16.00 6.77 -14.04
N ARG A 184 16.75 5.91 -14.74
CA ARG A 184 17.81 6.34 -15.67
C ARG A 184 17.31 6.68 -17.06
N ASN A 185 16.31 5.94 -17.57
CA ASN A 185 15.88 6.04 -18.96
C ASN A 185 14.71 7.01 -19.19
N HIS A 186 14.02 7.44 -18.13
CA HIS A 186 12.87 8.33 -18.25
C HIS A 186 13.06 9.62 -17.44
N ASP A 187 12.49 10.71 -17.95
CA ASP A 187 12.53 12.03 -17.31
C ASP A 187 11.42 12.17 -16.26
N ILE A 188 11.49 11.33 -15.22
CA ILE A 188 10.53 11.31 -14.12
C ILE A 188 10.94 12.27 -13.00
N ASP A 189 9.96 12.73 -12.22
CA ASP A 189 10.08 13.73 -11.15
C ASP A 189 10.06 13.13 -9.74
N GLY A 190 9.85 11.82 -9.62
CA GLY A 190 9.93 11.10 -8.35
C GLY A 190 9.54 9.64 -8.42
N VAL A 191 9.68 8.96 -7.29
CA VAL A 191 9.33 7.55 -7.10
C VAL A 191 8.44 7.43 -5.87
N MET A 192 7.29 6.80 -6.01
CA MET A 192 6.48 6.33 -4.89
C MET A 192 6.53 4.81 -4.84
N TRP A 193 7.00 4.28 -3.72
CA TRP A 193 7.14 2.86 -3.47
C TRP A 193 6.16 2.41 -2.39
N CYS A 194 5.52 1.27 -2.59
CA CYS A 194 4.60 0.67 -1.63
C CYS A 194 5.02 -0.76 -1.31
N ASN A 195 5.03 -1.12 -0.03
CA ASN A 195 5.36 -2.46 0.45
C ASN A 195 4.30 -2.91 1.47
N GLU A 196 3.39 -3.78 1.03
CA GLU A 196 2.23 -4.24 1.79
C GLU A 196 2.30 -5.75 2.04
N ARG A 197 3.14 -6.15 3.00
CA ARG A 197 3.23 -7.54 3.46
C ARG A 197 2.84 -7.72 4.91
N ASN A 198 2.28 -8.89 5.21
CA ASN A 198 2.03 -9.37 6.55
C ASN A 198 3.31 -10.00 7.11
N SER A 199 3.69 -9.60 8.32
CA SER A 199 4.81 -10.21 9.05
C SER A 199 4.46 -11.64 9.49
N PRO A 200 5.46 -12.48 9.86
CA PRO A 200 5.20 -13.79 10.45
C PRO A 200 4.19 -13.76 11.59
N LEU A 201 4.29 -12.77 12.49
CA LEU A 201 3.36 -12.62 13.60
C LEU A 201 1.96 -12.20 13.13
N ASP A 202 1.83 -11.29 12.16
CA ASP A 202 0.54 -10.95 11.56
C ASP A 202 -0.14 -12.18 10.96
N THR A 203 0.61 -12.98 10.19
CA THR A 203 0.09 -14.19 9.53
C THR A 203 -0.37 -15.23 10.55
N LEU A 204 0.37 -15.40 11.65
CA LEU A 204 -0.04 -16.25 12.76
C LEU A 204 -1.34 -15.76 13.42
N ILE A 205 -1.50 -14.44 13.60
CA ILE A 205 -2.70 -13.83 14.18
C ILE A 205 -3.93 -14.01 13.29
N GLN A 206 -3.74 -13.98 11.98
CA GLN A 206 -4.77 -14.33 10.99
C GLN A 206 -5.11 -15.83 11.02
N GLY A 207 -4.32 -16.64 11.73
CA GLY A 207 -4.49 -18.07 11.86
C GLY A 207 -3.98 -18.83 10.64
N ASP A 208 -2.96 -18.31 9.97
CA ASP A 208 -2.30 -18.89 8.81
C ASP A 208 -0.84 -19.25 9.13
N ALA A 209 -0.20 -20.03 8.26
CA ALA A 209 1.19 -20.46 8.43
C ALA A 209 2.14 -19.38 7.87
N PRO A 210 3.05 -18.81 8.67
CA PRO A 210 3.94 -17.75 8.23
C PRO A 210 5.08 -18.26 7.33
N GLY A 211 5.59 -17.35 6.49
CA GLY A 211 6.80 -17.53 5.69
C GLY A 211 8.08 -16.99 6.36
N ASP A 212 9.21 -16.92 5.66
CA ASP A 212 9.37 -17.22 4.23
C ASP A 212 10.22 -18.45 3.92
N PHE A 213 10.71 -19.20 4.93
CA PHE A 213 11.47 -20.50 5.01
C PHE A 213 12.05 -21.14 3.73
N SER A 214 12.26 -20.34 2.70
CA SER A 214 12.80 -20.66 1.40
C SER A 214 14.29 -20.87 1.58
N GLU A 215 14.91 -21.52 0.61
CA GLU A 215 16.34 -21.75 0.66
C GLU A 215 17.13 -20.45 0.85
N ALA A 216 16.76 -19.39 0.12
CA ALA A 216 17.41 -18.08 0.21
C ALA A 216 17.30 -17.48 1.62
N ALA A 217 16.12 -17.49 2.22
CA ALA A 217 15.92 -16.92 3.55
C ALA A 217 16.61 -17.73 4.65
N ARG A 218 16.55 -19.06 4.56
CA ARG A 218 17.24 -19.95 5.51
C ARG A 218 18.75 -19.76 5.41
N HIS A 219 19.29 -19.61 4.21
CA HIS A 219 20.70 -19.32 3.99
C HIS A 219 21.08 -17.98 4.63
N GLU A 220 20.38 -16.90 4.29
CA GLU A 220 20.64 -15.56 4.82
C GLU A 220 20.55 -15.52 6.37
N ALA A 221 19.53 -16.16 6.95
CA ALA A 221 19.38 -16.26 8.40
C ALA A 221 20.56 -17.02 9.06
N ASN A 222 21.00 -18.14 8.48
CA ASN A 222 22.16 -18.88 8.98
C ASN A 222 23.45 -18.05 8.91
N GLU A 223 23.66 -17.27 7.83
CA GLU A 223 24.81 -16.35 7.71
C GLU A 223 24.79 -15.25 8.77
N ARG A 224 23.60 -14.80 9.20
CA ARG A 224 23.40 -13.88 10.32
C ARG A 224 23.52 -14.56 11.70
N GLY A 225 23.85 -15.85 11.75
CA GLY A 225 23.99 -16.62 12.99
C GLY A 225 22.66 -17.01 13.65
N ILE A 226 21.54 -16.94 12.93
CA ILE A 226 20.22 -17.30 13.44
C ILE A 226 20.03 -18.82 13.32
N ASN A 227 19.62 -19.46 14.42
CA ASN A 227 19.22 -20.87 14.39
C ASN A 227 17.83 -21.01 13.78
N VAL A 228 17.79 -21.26 12.46
CA VAL A 228 16.57 -21.38 11.67
C VAL A 228 15.64 -22.46 12.21
N GLU A 229 16.15 -23.62 12.60
CA GLU A 229 15.28 -24.71 13.06
C GLU A 229 14.67 -24.40 14.42
N ALA A 230 15.41 -23.76 15.33
CA ALA A 230 14.84 -23.31 16.61
C ALA A 230 13.71 -22.29 16.38
N CYS A 231 13.92 -21.33 15.47
CA CYS A 231 12.88 -20.38 15.06
C CYS A 231 11.65 -21.08 14.48
N ARG A 232 11.86 -22.07 13.60
CA ARG A 232 10.78 -22.86 12.99
C ARG A 232 9.97 -23.62 14.05
N GLN A 233 10.64 -24.27 14.99
CA GLN A 233 9.96 -25.00 16.07
C GLN A 233 9.17 -24.07 16.99
N ALA A 234 9.75 -22.91 17.33
CA ALA A 234 9.06 -21.88 18.10
C ALA A 234 7.79 -21.39 17.39
N LEU A 235 7.88 -21.06 16.11
CA LEU A 235 6.74 -20.63 15.30
C LEU A 235 5.69 -21.74 15.14
N LEU A 236 6.07 -23.02 15.08
CA LEU A 236 5.11 -24.13 15.09
C LEU A 236 4.31 -24.18 16.39
N ARG A 237 4.94 -23.94 17.54
CA ARG A 237 4.22 -23.87 18.82
C ARG A 237 3.23 -22.71 18.87
N VAL A 238 3.64 -21.54 18.38
CA VAL A 238 2.73 -20.39 18.29
C VAL A 238 1.60 -20.70 17.31
N TYR A 239 1.91 -21.27 16.14
CA TYR A 239 0.92 -21.67 15.13
C TYR A 239 -0.13 -22.63 15.70
N ASP A 240 0.29 -23.66 16.44
CA ASP A 240 -0.64 -24.60 17.09
C ASP A 240 -1.61 -23.87 18.03
N VAL A 241 -1.11 -22.96 18.88
CA VAL A 241 -1.96 -22.13 19.77
C VAL A 241 -2.93 -21.26 18.98
N MET A 242 -2.48 -20.65 17.87
CA MET A 242 -3.36 -19.84 17.02
C MET A 242 -4.42 -20.68 16.29
N GLN A 243 -4.10 -21.90 15.88
CA GLN A 243 -5.07 -22.84 15.33
C GLN A 243 -6.09 -23.28 16.38
N GLU A 244 -5.65 -23.58 17.60
CA GLU A 244 -6.54 -23.91 18.71
C GLU A 244 -7.48 -22.73 19.06
N ALA A 245 -6.94 -21.51 19.05
CA ALA A 245 -7.73 -20.30 19.26
C ALA A 245 -8.79 -20.12 18.16
N LYS A 246 -8.40 -20.25 16.89
CA LYS A 246 -9.29 -20.20 15.72
C LYS A 246 -10.36 -21.31 15.75
N ALA A 247 -10.01 -22.48 16.27
CA ALA A 247 -10.93 -23.62 16.44
C ALA A 247 -11.89 -23.47 17.63
N GLY A 248 -11.79 -22.39 18.40
CA GLY A 248 -12.72 -22.11 19.49
C GLY A 248 -12.31 -22.68 20.85
N LYS A 249 -11.09 -23.22 21.03
CA LYS A 249 -10.62 -23.78 22.31
C LYS A 249 -10.72 -22.77 23.45
N GLN A 250 -11.28 -23.18 24.59
CA GLN A 250 -11.30 -22.35 25.79
C GLN A 250 -9.98 -22.52 26.54
N PHE A 251 -9.20 -21.44 26.63
CA PHE A 251 -7.94 -21.42 27.39
C PHE A 251 -8.21 -21.01 28.85
N ALA A 252 -7.46 -21.58 29.79
CA ALA A 252 -7.72 -21.40 31.23
C ALA A 252 -7.67 -19.92 31.68
N ASP A 253 -6.73 -19.15 31.13
CA ASP A 253 -6.56 -17.72 31.41
C ASP A 253 -6.99 -16.82 30.24
N GLY A 254 -7.65 -17.38 29.22
CA GLY A 254 -8.02 -16.66 27.99
C GLY A 254 -6.94 -16.66 26.90
N ALA A 255 -7.35 -16.36 25.68
CA ALA A 255 -6.56 -16.52 24.47
C ALA A 255 -5.38 -15.54 24.38
N LEU A 256 -5.57 -14.28 24.78
CA LEU A 256 -4.49 -13.29 24.79
C LEU A 256 -3.36 -13.69 25.74
N ILE A 257 -3.70 -14.18 26.93
CA ILE A 257 -2.70 -14.62 27.93
C ILE A 257 -1.98 -15.88 27.43
N GLU A 258 -2.69 -16.84 26.83
CA GLU A 258 -2.07 -18.02 26.23
C GLU A 258 -1.09 -17.64 25.11
N PHE A 259 -1.45 -16.69 24.25
CA PHE A 259 -0.56 -16.20 23.21
C PHE A 259 0.73 -15.58 23.77
N VAL A 260 0.60 -14.74 24.80
CA VAL A 260 1.79 -14.17 25.46
C VAL A 260 2.63 -15.27 26.11
N ARG A 261 2.01 -16.26 26.74
CA ARG A 261 2.69 -17.40 27.36
C ARG A 261 3.52 -18.19 26.34
N VAL A 262 2.91 -18.58 25.21
CA VAL A 262 3.62 -19.36 24.19
C VAL A 262 4.78 -18.56 23.56
N LEU A 263 4.65 -17.23 23.41
CA LEU A 263 5.76 -16.39 22.95
C LEU A 263 6.90 -16.30 23.97
N LEU A 264 6.59 -16.18 25.26
CA LEU A 264 7.60 -16.16 26.32
C LEU A 264 8.35 -17.49 26.44
N ASP A 265 7.64 -18.60 26.24
CA ASP A 265 8.24 -19.94 26.25
C ASP A 265 9.02 -20.25 24.96
N ASN A 266 8.78 -19.51 23.87
CA ASN A 266 9.37 -19.73 22.55
C ASN A 266 9.88 -18.41 21.92
N PRO A 267 10.84 -17.71 22.55
CA PRO A 267 11.28 -16.38 22.13
C PRO A 267 11.94 -16.37 20.74
N GLU A 268 12.41 -17.52 20.23
CA GLU A 268 12.97 -17.65 18.88
C GLU A 268 11.95 -17.29 17.78
N ALA A 269 10.64 -17.37 18.05
CA ALA A 269 9.62 -16.87 17.14
C ALA A 269 9.80 -15.37 16.87
N LEU A 270 10.18 -14.58 17.90
CA LEU A 270 10.44 -13.14 17.77
C LEU A 270 11.77 -12.84 17.07
N ILE A 271 12.74 -13.77 17.10
CA ILE A 271 13.98 -13.65 16.33
C ILE A 271 13.67 -13.75 14.84
N TRP A 272 12.83 -14.71 14.44
CA TRP A 272 12.41 -14.85 13.04
C TRP A 272 11.57 -13.67 12.56
N GLU A 273 10.64 -13.23 13.39
CA GLU A 273 9.84 -12.02 13.16
C GLU A 273 10.74 -10.81 12.87
N LYS A 274 11.74 -10.57 13.72
CA LYS A 274 12.71 -9.50 13.53
C LYS A 274 13.51 -9.66 12.24
N PHE A 275 14.03 -10.85 11.95
CA PHE A 275 14.77 -11.13 10.72
C PHE A 275 13.96 -10.80 9.48
N TRP A 276 12.72 -11.31 9.41
CA TRP A 276 11.83 -11.07 8.28
C TRP A 276 11.51 -9.58 8.14
N LEU A 277 11.22 -8.89 9.26
CA LEU A 277 10.90 -7.46 9.26
C LEU A 277 12.08 -6.60 8.78
N GLU A 278 13.29 -6.88 9.28
CA GLU A 278 14.51 -6.21 8.82
C GLU A 278 14.68 -6.38 7.32
N ARG A 279 14.48 -7.60 6.81
CA ARG A 279 14.64 -7.90 5.40
C ARG A 279 13.57 -7.19 4.56
N ASN A 280 12.32 -7.17 4.99
CA ASN A 280 11.25 -6.44 4.31
C ASN A 280 11.58 -4.94 4.21
N LYS A 281 12.03 -4.31 5.31
CA LYS A 281 12.45 -2.89 5.34
C LYS A 281 13.75 -2.62 4.58
N ASP A 282 14.67 -3.58 4.52
CA ASP A 282 15.91 -3.45 3.74
C ASP A 282 15.60 -3.20 2.27
N LEU A 283 14.49 -3.73 1.73
CA LEU A 283 14.09 -3.45 0.36
C LEU A 283 13.84 -1.95 0.17
N ASP A 284 13.05 -1.33 1.04
CA ASP A 284 12.78 0.11 0.98
C ASP A 284 14.08 0.94 1.05
N ARG A 285 15.04 0.53 1.90
CA ARG A 285 16.37 1.17 2.03
C ARG A 285 17.23 1.00 0.78
N GLU A 286 17.26 -0.20 0.23
CA GLU A 286 18.00 -0.52 -1.00
C GLU A 286 17.48 0.32 -2.17
N LEU A 287 16.16 0.42 -2.33
CA LEU A 287 15.54 1.20 -3.40
C LEU A 287 15.78 2.70 -3.22
N TYR A 288 15.66 3.23 -2.00
CA TYR A 288 16.04 4.62 -1.71
C TYR A 288 17.50 4.89 -2.12
N GLY A 289 18.43 4.07 -1.64
CA GLY A 289 19.85 4.21 -1.96
C GLY A 289 20.13 4.13 -3.46
N LEU A 290 19.47 3.21 -4.17
CA LEU A 290 19.56 3.06 -5.62
C LEU A 290 19.05 4.31 -6.36
N VAL A 291 17.89 4.84 -5.97
CA VAL A 291 17.32 6.06 -6.56
C VAL A 291 18.28 7.23 -6.35
N LYS A 292 18.78 7.43 -5.13
CA LYS A 292 19.73 8.50 -4.81
C LYS A 292 21.07 8.33 -5.53
N TRP A 293 21.51 7.10 -5.77
CA TRP A 293 22.69 6.85 -6.59
C TRP A 293 22.48 7.22 -8.07
N CYS A 294 21.30 6.91 -8.61
CA CYS A 294 20.99 7.19 -10.01
C CYS A 294 20.74 8.67 -10.27
N LYS A 295 19.93 9.31 -9.40
CA LYS A 295 19.53 10.72 -9.46
C LYS A 295 19.38 11.26 -8.02
N PRO A 296 20.42 11.90 -7.43
CA PRO A 296 20.43 12.31 -6.02
C PRO A 296 19.27 13.20 -5.58
N GLU A 297 18.86 14.13 -6.44
CA GLU A 297 17.78 15.08 -6.16
C GLU A 297 16.38 14.50 -6.42
N LEU A 298 16.27 13.30 -7.00
CA LEU A 298 14.98 12.69 -7.30
C LEU A 298 14.28 12.26 -5.99
N PRO A 299 13.08 12.77 -5.68
CA PRO A 299 12.34 12.38 -4.49
C PRO A 299 11.94 10.90 -4.52
N PHE A 300 12.16 10.21 -3.41
CA PHE A 300 11.68 8.86 -3.16
C PHE A 300 10.79 8.87 -1.92
N GLY A 301 9.61 8.27 -2.01
CA GLY A 301 8.72 8.21 -0.86
C GLY A 301 7.93 6.92 -0.75
N LEU A 302 7.42 6.71 0.46
CA LEU A 302 6.74 5.48 0.86
C LEU A 302 5.23 5.71 0.91
N ASN A 303 4.49 4.92 0.15
CA ASN A 303 3.06 4.74 0.35
C ASN A 303 2.86 3.78 1.53
N VAL A 304 2.29 4.30 2.62
CA VAL A 304 2.22 3.59 3.90
C VAL A 304 0.83 3.02 4.12
N TRP A 305 0.77 1.69 4.17
CA TRP A 305 -0.46 0.91 4.31
C TRP A 305 -1.29 1.32 5.53
N ASN A 306 -2.62 1.43 5.36
CA ASN A 306 -3.55 1.80 6.43
C ASN A 306 -3.57 0.82 7.62
N ARG A 307 -3.11 -0.43 7.46
CA ARG A 307 -2.91 -1.33 8.63
C ARG A 307 -1.93 -0.75 9.65
N ASN A 308 -1.02 0.16 9.28
CA ASN A 308 -0.19 0.90 10.25
C ASN A 308 -1.03 1.74 11.23
N HIS A 309 -2.23 2.15 10.80
CA HIS A 309 -3.17 2.88 11.65
C HIS A 309 -3.95 1.93 12.54
N PHE A 310 -4.31 0.74 12.05
CA PHE A 310 -5.31 -0.13 12.69
C PHE A 310 -4.73 -1.30 13.50
N ASN A 311 -3.46 -1.63 13.31
CA ASN A 311 -2.82 -2.75 13.96
C ASN A 311 -1.66 -2.28 14.85
N LEU A 312 -1.74 -2.59 16.16
CA LEU A 312 -0.75 -2.16 17.15
C LEU A 312 0.63 -2.78 16.93
N ILE A 313 0.69 -4.03 16.46
CA ILE A 313 1.93 -4.76 16.17
C ILE A 313 2.57 -4.11 14.95
N ARG A 314 1.80 -3.90 13.89
CA ARG A 314 2.26 -3.22 12.67
C ARG A 314 2.75 -1.80 12.96
N ARG A 315 2.02 -1.03 13.77
CA ARG A 315 2.43 0.31 14.18
C ARG A 315 3.78 0.30 14.93
N ALA A 316 4.02 -0.72 15.77
CA ALA A 316 5.30 -0.89 16.44
C ALA A 316 6.41 -1.33 15.48
N GLN A 317 6.08 -2.15 14.48
CA GLN A 317 7.02 -2.66 13.48
C GLN A 317 7.49 -1.59 12.50
N TRP A 318 6.68 -0.58 12.14
CA TRP A 318 7.07 0.48 11.17
C TRP A 318 7.05 1.89 11.77
N PRO A 319 7.97 2.24 12.69
CA PRO A 319 8.01 3.57 13.29
C PRO A 319 8.38 4.64 12.27
N TRP A 320 7.69 5.79 12.33
CA TRP A 320 7.92 6.92 11.42
C TRP A 320 9.37 7.42 11.40
N ALA A 321 9.98 7.56 12.59
CA ALA A 321 11.35 8.06 12.73
C ALA A 321 12.40 7.17 12.04
N GLU A 322 12.12 5.88 11.86
CA GLU A 322 13.01 5.00 11.10
C GLU A 322 12.86 5.23 9.60
N GLN A 323 11.63 5.43 9.11
CA GLN A 323 11.32 5.62 7.70
C GLN A 323 11.98 6.88 7.11
N THR A 324 12.15 7.94 7.91
CA THR A 324 12.83 9.18 7.47
C THR A 324 14.28 8.97 7.04
N ARG A 325 14.90 7.85 7.42
CA ARG A 325 16.26 7.51 7.00
C ARG A 325 16.36 7.05 5.55
N TYR A 326 15.23 6.71 4.93
CA TYR A 326 15.16 6.15 3.57
C TYR A 326 13.89 6.59 2.82
N ALA A 327 13.33 7.74 3.17
CA ALA A 327 12.19 8.33 2.49
C ALA A 327 12.24 9.86 2.61
N ASP A 328 12.14 10.56 1.48
CA ASP A 328 12.02 12.01 1.45
C ASP A 328 10.58 12.45 1.76
N PHE A 329 9.61 11.57 1.50
CA PHE A 329 8.21 11.76 1.87
C PHE A 329 7.53 10.45 2.25
N VAL A 330 6.47 10.55 3.06
CA VAL A 330 5.57 9.45 3.38
C VAL A 330 4.14 9.81 2.98
N LYS A 331 3.39 8.80 2.55
CA LYS A 331 1.98 8.88 2.20
C LYS A 331 1.16 7.90 3.05
N PRO A 332 0.69 8.28 4.25
CA PRO A 332 -0.23 7.46 5.03
C PRO A 332 -1.56 7.31 4.32
N ILE A 333 -2.01 6.08 4.10
CA ILE A 333 -3.29 5.78 3.45
C ILE A 333 -4.42 5.91 4.45
N THR A 334 -5.35 6.85 4.26
CA THR A 334 -6.50 7.00 5.16
C THR A 334 -7.75 6.31 4.61
N TYR A 335 -8.11 6.55 3.35
CA TYR A 335 -9.31 5.98 2.69
C TYR A 335 -10.55 6.02 3.59
N GLN A 336 -10.83 7.20 4.12
CA GLN A 336 -11.75 7.49 5.20
C GLN A 336 -13.15 6.85 5.08
N HIS A 337 -13.76 6.82 3.88
CA HIS A 337 -15.06 6.15 3.69
C HIS A 337 -14.94 4.62 3.77
N GLN A 338 -13.85 4.03 3.24
CA GLN A 338 -13.58 2.59 3.30
C GLN A 338 -12.99 2.14 4.66
N ALA A 339 -12.46 3.07 5.46
CA ALA A 339 -11.68 2.78 6.67
C ALA A 339 -12.43 1.91 7.70
N GLY A 340 -13.75 2.05 7.77
CA GLY A 340 -14.60 1.21 8.63
C GLY A 340 -14.59 -0.27 8.22
N GLU A 341 -14.68 -0.57 6.92
CA GLU A 341 -14.57 -1.94 6.38
C GLU A 341 -13.17 -2.52 6.63
N VAL A 342 -12.13 -1.71 6.46
CA VAL A 342 -10.75 -2.14 6.73
C VAL A 342 -10.54 -2.43 8.20
N TRP A 343 -11.09 -1.60 9.10
CA TRP A 343 -11.08 -1.84 10.53
C TRP A 343 -11.80 -3.13 10.91
N ASP A 344 -13.01 -3.33 10.37
CA ASP A 344 -13.80 -4.54 10.62
C ASP A 344 -13.02 -5.81 10.28
N ARG A 345 -12.40 -5.83 9.09
CA ARG A 345 -11.54 -6.93 8.66
C ARG A 345 -10.35 -7.15 9.60
N GLU A 346 -9.65 -6.08 9.96
CA GLU A 346 -8.48 -6.17 10.85
C GLU A 346 -8.87 -6.70 12.22
N LEU A 347 -9.93 -6.14 12.81
CA LEU A 347 -10.46 -6.60 14.09
C LEU A 347 -10.94 -8.05 14.01
N GLY A 348 -11.54 -8.45 12.89
CA GLY A 348 -11.96 -9.83 12.62
C GLY A 348 -10.82 -10.83 12.79
N PHE A 349 -9.61 -10.50 12.34
CA PHE A 349 -8.43 -11.36 12.57
C PHE A 349 -8.10 -11.48 14.05
N PHE A 350 -7.99 -10.36 14.77
CA PHE A 350 -7.70 -10.36 16.20
C PHE A 350 -8.79 -11.09 17.00
N ARG A 351 -10.07 -10.89 16.68
CA ARG A 351 -11.20 -11.51 17.37
C ARG A 351 -11.42 -12.97 16.99
N THR A 352 -10.76 -13.47 15.96
CA THR A 352 -10.71 -14.91 15.68
C THR A 352 -9.69 -15.60 16.59
N THR A 353 -8.64 -14.90 17.03
CA THR A 353 -7.51 -15.49 17.76
C THR A 353 -7.24 -14.80 19.11
N LEU A 354 -6.55 -13.66 19.11
CA LEU A 354 -6.03 -12.97 20.30
C LEU A 354 -7.11 -12.36 21.21
N LEU A 355 -8.06 -11.65 20.60
CA LEU A 355 -9.11 -10.87 21.26
C LEU A 355 -10.48 -11.54 21.18
N ARG A 356 -10.51 -12.85 20.96
CA ARG A 356 -11.74 -13.63 20.81
C ARG A 356 -12.62 -13.66 22.05
N ASP A 357 -12.02 -13.42 23.22
CA ASP A 357 -12.73 -13.36 24.50
C ASP A 357 -13.38 -11.99 24.77
N PHE A 358 -13.25 -11.04 23.83
CA PHE A 358 -13.81 -9.70 23.93
C PHE A 358 -15.02 -9.52 23.00
N GLU A 359 -16.01 -8.79 23.52
CA GLU A 359 -17.08 -8.24 22.68
C GLU A 359 -16.50 -7.25 21.67
N PRO A 360 -17.06 -7.15 20.45
CA PRO A 360 -16.48 -6.35 19.37
C PRO A 360 -16.26 -4.88 19.74
N ASN A 361 -17.24 -4.29 20.43
CA ASN A 361 -17.19 -2.91 20.90
C ASN A 361 -16.14 -2.70 22.00
N GLU A 362 -15.94 -3.68 22.89
CA GLU A 362 -14.94 -3.59 23.95
C GLU A 362 -13.52 -3.64 23.36
N ALA A 363 -13.28 -4.60 22.46
CA ALA A 363 -12.01 -4.70 21.74
C ALA A 363 -11.73 -3.44 20.92
N THR A 364 -12.74 -2.92 20.20
CA THR A 364 -12.62 -1.70 19.41
C THR A 364 -12.23 -0.51 20.27
N ARG A 365 -12.95 -0.26 21.37
CA ARG A 365 -12.64 0.85 22.29
C ARG A 365 -11.25 0.73 22.91
N GLY A 366 -10.83 -0.49 23.25
CA GLY A 366 -9.49 -0.76 23.78
C GLY A 366 -8.41 -0.41 22.77
N LEU A 367 -8.51 -0.95 21.55
CA LEU A 367 -7.54 -0.70 20.48
C LEU A 367 -7.52 0.75 20.02
N PHE A 368 -8.68 1.40 19.89
CA PHE A 368 -8.79 2.82 19.58
C PHE A 368 -8.02 3.69 20.57
N ARG A 369 -8.10 3.41 21.87
CA ARG A 369 -7.30 4.12 22.89
C ARG A 369 -5.80 3.92 22.72
N ILE A 370 -5.37 2.71 22.36
CA ILE A 370 -3.95 2.40 22.13
C ILE A 370 -3.45 3.12 20.87
N LEU A 371 -4.28 3.15 19.82
CA LEU A 371 -3.96 3.65 18.49
C LEU A 371 -4.26 5.15 18.31
N GLY A 372 -4.79 5.82 19.33
CA GLY A 372 -5.17 7.24 19.24
C GLY A 372 -6.33 7.51 18.26
N ILE A 373 -7.19 6.52 18.02
CA ILE A 373 -8.35 6.64 17.12
C ILE A 373 -9.59 6.97 17.95
N ASN A 374 -10.44 7.86 17.45
CA ASN A 374 -11.69 8.26 18.12
C ASN A 374 -12.83 8.35 17.10
N GLU A 375 -13.39 7.20 16.76
CA GLU A 375 -14.39 7.04 15.70
C GLU A 375 -15.66 6.34 16.23
N ALA A 376 -16.62 6.12 15.34
CA ALA A 376 -17.90 5.49 15.66
C ALA A 376 -17.74 4.11 16.33
N PRO A 377 -18.76 3.64 17.08
CA PRO A 377 -18.80 2.28 17.61
C PRO A 377 -18.72 1.22 16.51
N TYR A 378 -18.26 0.02 16.86
CA TYR A 378 -17.93 -1.04 15.92
C TYR A 378 -19.07 -1.34 14.93
N GLU A 379 -20.31 -1.44 15.40
CA GLU A 379 -21.47 -1.82 14.58
C GLU A 379 -21.84 -0.78 13.52
N GLN A 380 -21.30 0.44 13.62
CA GLN A 380 -21.60 1.54 12.71
C GLN A 380 -20.45 1.81 11.73
N LEU A 381 -19.22 1.42 12.08
CA LEU A 381 -18.01 1.80 11.36
C LEU A 381 -18.08 1.49 9.86
N VAL A 382 -18.52 0.29 9.47
CA VAL A 382 -18.60 -0.09 8.05
C VAL A 382 -19.51 0.88 7.28
N ALA A 383 -20.67 1.22 7.84
CA ALA A 383 -21.66 2.08 7.18
C ALA A 383 -21.34 3.56 7.25
N THR A 384 -20.58 4.01 8.25
CA THR A 384 -20.23 5.43 8.42
C THR A 384 -18.87 5.79 7.85
N GLY A 385 -17.97 4.82 7.70
CA GLY A 385 -16.55 5.11 7.53
C GLY A 385 -15.99 5.76 8.80
N MET A 386 -14.85 6.45 8.65
CA MET A 386 -14.24 7.27 9.68
C MET A 386 -14.29 8.75 9.29
N ASP A 387 -14.55 9.63 10.24
CA ASP A 387 -14.78 11.05 9.96
C ASP A 387 -13.46 11.75 9.57
N PRO A 388 -13.42 12.53 8.46
CA PRO A 388 -12.22 13.24 8.04
C PRO A 388 -11.57 14.13 9.10
N ASP A 389 -12.37 14.84 9.90
CA ASP A 389 -11.88 15.85 10.86
C ASP A 389 -11.24 15.22 12.10
N THR A 390 -11.51 13.94 12.38
CA THR A 390 -10.88 13.18 13.47
C THR A 390 -9.85 12.22 12.92
N TYR A 391 -10.20 11.40 11.94
CA TYR A 391 -9.32 10.35 11.43
C TYR A 391 -8.25 10.88 10.47
N VAL A 392 -8.61 11.60 9.41
CA VAL A 392 -7.60 12.14 8.46
C VAL A 392 -6.72 13.17 9.15
N TYR A 393 -7.32 14.08 9.92
CA TYR A 393 -6.59 15.04 10.75
C TYR A 393 -5.64 14.34 11.74
N GLY A 394 -6.15 13.38 12.52
CA GLY A 394 -5.38 12.70 13.55
C GLY A 394 -4.23 11.87 12.99
N GLN A 395 -4.45 11.14 11.89
CA GLN A 395 -3.36 10.40 11.24
C GLN A 395 -2.31 11.34 10.61
N CYS A 396 -2.72 12.51 10.13
CA CYS A 396 -1.79 13.54 9.65
C CYS A 396 -0.93 14.09 10.80
N GLU A 397 -1.55 14.44 11.93
CA GLU A 397 -0.85 14.93 13.13
C GLU A 397 0.14 13.88 13.67
N ASP A 398 -0.29 12.62 13.76
CA ASP A 398 0.56 11.50 14.19
C ASP A 398 1.75 11.28 13.25
N ALA A 399 1.52 11.34 11.93
CA ALA A 399 2.59 11.21 10.94
C ALA A 399 3.58 12.38 11.03
N LEU A 400 3.10 13.63 11.10
CA LEU A 400 3.94 14.84 11.24
C LEU A 400 4.81 14.78 12.49
N LYS A 401 4.21 14.41 13.63
CA LYS A 401 4.92 14.21 14.89
C LYS A 401 5.95 13.09 14.78
N GLY A 402 5.59 12.00 14.13
CA GLY A 402 6.45 10.82 14.00
C GLY A 402 7.66 11.02 13.10
N VAL A 403 7.50 11.77 11.99
CA VAL A 403 8.62 12.08 11.08
C VAL A 403 9.49 13.22 11.59
N ASP A 404 8.97 14.07 12.48
CA ASP A 404 9.70 15.18 13.13
C ASP A 404 10.49 16.04 12.13
N GLY A 405 9.86 16.36 10.99
CA GLY A 405 10.45 17.14 9.90
C GLY A 405 11.46 16.41 9.02
N GLY A 406 11.80 15.15 9.31
CA GLY A 406 12.72 14.33 8.53
C GLY A 406 12.18 13.85 7.18
N ALA A 407 10.86 13.91 6.97
CA ALA A 407 10.21 13.61 5.70
C ALA A 407 8.97 14.50 5.50
N LYS A 408 8.56 14.71 4.24
CA LYS A 408 7.25 15.33 3.94
C LYS A 408 6.12 14.34 4.21
N VAL A 409 4.95 14.87 4.56
CA VAL A 409 3.74 14.09 4.84
C VAL A 409 2.67 14.47 3.83
N TYR A 410 2.33 13.55 2.93
CA TYR A 410 1.28 13.72 1.93
C TYR A 410 0.12 12.76 2.21
N MET A 411 -1.03 13.26 2.64
CA MET A 411 -2.10 12.35 3.07
C MET A 411 -2.75 11.64 1.88
N GLY A 412 -2.83 10.30 1.94
CA GLY A 412 -3.47 9.47 0.92
C GLY A 412 -4.98 9.45 1.08
N ILE A 413 -5.67 10.40 0.45
CA ILE A 413 -7.13 10.56 0.54
C ILE A 413 -7.84 9.53 -0.33
N GLY A 414 -8.80 8.80 0.24
CA GLY A 414 -9.62 7.88 -0.53
C GLY A 414 -10.67 8.64 -1.32
N VAL A 415 -10.64 8.51 -2.64
CA VAL A 415 -11.70 8.94 -3.53
C VAL A 415 -12.19 7.70 -4.24
N ASP A 416 -13.42 7.28 -3.93
CA ASP A 416 -14.03 6.05 -4.47
C ASP A 416 -13.13 4.80 -4.34
N ALA A 417 -12.42 4.68 -3.20
CA ALA A 417 -11.76 3.43 -2.83
C ALA A 417 -12.80 2.28 -2.83
N PRO A 418 -12.46 1.12 -3.42
CA PRO A 418 -13.45 0.14 -3.86
C PRO A 418 -14.19 -0.47 -2.69
N ARG A 419 -15.51 -0.47 -2.74
CA ARG A 419 -16.31 -1.19 -1.75
C ARG A 419 -16.31 -2.68 -2.05
N THR A 420 -16.29 -3.51 -1.00
CA THR A 420 -16.52 -4.96 -1.15
C THR A 420 -17.86 -5.41 -0.59
N LEU A 421 -18.54 -4.53 0.16
CA LEU A 421 -19.85 -4.76 0.74
C LEU A 421 -20.83 -3.62 0.37
N PRO A 422 -22.11 -3.91 0.11
CA PRO A 422 -23.12 -2.89 -0.18
C PRO A 422 -23.28 -1.83 0.93
N GLU A 423 -23.12 -2.24 2.18
CA GLU A 423 -23.24 -1.40 3.36
C GLU A 423 -22.03 -0.51 3.63
N THR A 424 -20.88 -0.75 2.99
CA THR A 424 -19.70 0.11 3.17
C THR A 424 -20.04 1.54 2.78
N ALA A 425 -19.59 2.50 3.61
CA ALA A 425 -19.85 3.91 3.41
C ALA A 425 -19.45 4.37 2.01
N THR A 426 -20.34 5.12 1.37
CA THR A 426 -20.10 5.66 0.02
C THR A 426 -19.20 6.88 0.07
N CYS A 427 -18.37 7.06 -0.96
CA CYS A 427 -17.64 8.31 -1.14
C CYS A 427 -18.61 9.44 -1.49
N SER A 428 -18.23 10.66 -1.17
CA SER A 428 -18.99 11.86 -1.53
C SER A 428 -18.06 13.05 -1.71
N LYS A 429 -18.54 14.07 -2.43
CA LYS A 429 -17.84 15.34 -2.60
C LYS A 429 -17.46 15.97 -1.25
N ASP A 430 -18.36 15.96 -0.27
CA ASP A 430 -18.15 16.53 1.06
C ASP A 430 -17.03 15.81 1.83
N ILE A 431 -17.04 14.48 1.82
CA ILE A 431 -16.00 13.67 2.48
C ILE A 431 -14.62 14.01 1.90
N VAL A 432 -14.52 14.13 0.57
CA VAL A 432 -13.26 14.48 -0.11
C VAL A 432 -12.83 15.89 0.25
N TYR A 433 -13.73 16.88 0.16
CA TYR A 433 -13.47 18.27 0.58
C TYR A 433 -12.93 18.33 2.02
N ARG A 434 -13.66 17.73 2.98
CA ARG A 434 -13.28 17.73 4.40
C ARG A 434 -11.94 17.03 4.63
N SER A 435 -11.63 15.97 3.89
CA SER A 435 -10.33 15.27 3.99
C SER A 435 -9.15 16.14 3.55
N VAL A 436 -9.33 16.95 2.51
CA VAL A 436 -8.33 17.93 2.07
C VAL A 436 -8.16 19.01 3.14
N MET A 437 -9.26 19.58 3.62
CA MET A 437 -9.23 20.61 4.67
C MET A 437 -8.58 20.10 5.96
N ALA A 438 -8.93 18.89 6.41
CA ALA A 438 -8.35 18.24 7.58
C ALA A 438 -6.84 18.05 7.45
N THR A 439 -6.36 17.65 6.27
CA THR A 439 -4.92 17.48 6.00
C THR A 439 -4.16 18.78 6.20
N TYR A 440 -4.59 19.87 5.56
CA TYR A 440 -3.90 21.16 5.66
C TYR A 440 -4.07 21.81 7.04
N LYS A 441 -5.23 21.62 7.70
CA LYS A 441 -5.47 22.09 9.07
C LYS A 441 -4.51 21.43 10.07
N ALA A 442 -4.19 20.15 9.90
CA ALA A 442 -3.19 19.43 10.70
C ALA A 442 -1.74 19.87 10.42
N GLY A 443 -1.49 20.59 9.32
CA GLY A 443 -0.15 20.99 8.88
C GLY A 443 0.49 20.02 7.89
N GLY A 444 -0.30 19.14 7.25
CA GLY A 444 0.17 18.25 6.19
C GLY A 444 0.77 19.03 5.02
N HIS A 445 1.74 18.42 4.34
CA HIS A 445 2.50 19.08 3.27
C HIS A 445 1.81 18.98 1.90
N GLY A 446 0.73 18.22 1.79
CA GLY A 446 0.02 17.96 0.55
C GLY A 446 -0.89 16.74 0.66
N ILE A 447 -1.49 16.37 -0.46
CA ILE A 447 -2.42 15.24 -0.58
C ILE A 447 -2.07 14.38 -1.78
N VAL A 448 -2.49 13.12 -1.73
CA VAL A 448 -2.49 12.21 -2.88
C VAL A 448 -3.84 11.51 -2.98
N LEU A 449 -4.55 11.77 -4.07
CA LEU A 449 -5.85 11.18 -4.38
C LEU A 449 -5.64 9.72 -4.82
N SER A 450 -6.38 8.82 -4.18
CA SER A 450 -6.09 7.39 -4.18
C SER A 450 -7.40 6.56 -4.12
N PRO A 451 -7.42 5.29 -4.53
CA PRO A 451 -6.29 4.45 -4.96
C PRO A 451 -5.96 4.55 -6.44
N ASN A 452 -6.90 4.97 -7.30
CA ASN A 452 -6.73 5.04 -8.75
C ASN A 452 -7.80 5.92 -9.41
N TYR A 453 -7.37 6.88 -10.25
CA TYR A 453 -8.24 7.75 -11.05
C TYR A 453 -9.30 6.98 -11.83
N ALA A 454 -9.00 5.79 -12.37
CA ALA A 454 -9.95 4.98 -13.14
C ALA A 454 -11.15 4.44 -12.34
N SER A 455 -11.19 4.68 -11.02
CA SER A 455 -12.31 4.35 -10.13
C SER A 455 -13.02 5.60 -9.57
N MET A 456 -12.46 6.79 -9.76
CA MET A 456 -12.92 8.02 -9.12
C MET A 456 -14.02 8.67 -9.93
N HIS A 457 -15.09 9.13 -9.29
CA HIS A 457 -16.03 10.00 -9.96
C HIS A 457 -15.52 11.44 -9.95
N LEU A 458 -15.57 12.12 -11.10
CA LEU A 458 -15.16 13.51 -11.23
C LEU A 458 -15.97 14.42 -10.31
N LYS A 459 -17.26 14.12 -10.08
CA LYS A 459 -18.10 14.85 -9.12
C LYS A 459 -17.58 14.80 -7.66
N HIS A 460 -16.86 13.74 -7.29
CA HIS A 460 -16.24 13.64 -5.96
C HIS A 460 -14.90 14.38 -5.93
N LEU A 461 -14.14 14.34 -7.04
CA LEU A 461 -12.92 15.13 -7.22
C LEU A 461 -13.18 16.64 -7.19
N ASP A 462 -14.37 17.10 -7.56
CA ASP A 462 -14.77 18.50 -7.41
C ASP A 462 -14.67 18.99 -5.94
N GLY A 463 -14.72 18.09 -4.95
CA GLY A 463 -14.50 18.43 -3.54
C GLY A 463 -13.05 18.81 -3.25
N VAL A 464 -12.09 18.24 -3.97
CA VAL A 464 -10.68 18.65 -3.91
C VAL A 464 -10.53 20.06 -4.45
N ALA A 465 -11.12 20.31 -5.63
CA ALA A 465 -11.04 21.60 -6.31
C ALA A 465 -11.60 22.74 -5.43
N GLU A 466 -12.74 22.50 -4.79
CA GLU A 466 -13.38 23.44 -3.84
C GLU A 466 -12.49 23.70 -2.62
N ALA A 467 -11.92 22.66 -2.01
CA ALA A 467 -11.03 22.82 -0.85
C ALA A 467 -9.76 23.59 -1.22
N LEU A 468 -9.15 23.30 -2.38
CA LEU A 468 -7.95 23.99 -2.85
C LEU A 468 -8.24 25.47 -3.16
N GLU A 469 -9.40 25.79 -3.73
CA GLU A 469 -9.81 27.18 -3.98
C GLU A 469 -9.96 27.95 -2.67
N GLU A 470 -10.62 27.39 -1.65
CA GLU A 470 -10.77 28.00 -0.33
C GLU A 470 -9.42 28.20 0.39
N LEU A 471 -8.50 27.24 0.22
CA LEU A 471 -7.14 27.32 0.77
C LEU A 471 -6.22 28.27 -0.01
N GLY A 472 -6.65 28.76 -1.18
CA GLY A 472 -5.83 29.58 -2.08
C GLY A 472 -4.66 28.80 -2.71
N LEU A 473 -4.88 27.52 -3.00
CA LEU A 473 -3.91 26.57 -3.55
C LEU A 473 -4.22 26.13 -4.99
N ARG A 474 -5.20 26.75 -5.65
CA ARG A 474 -5.58 26.45 -7.03
C ARG A 474 -4.93 27.40 -8.02
#